data_AF-B6VCS2-F1
#
_entry.id   AF-B6VCS2-F1
#
_cell.length_a   1.000
_cell.length_b   1.000
_cell.length_c   1.000
_cell.angle_alpha   90.00
_cell.angle_beta   90.00
_cell.angle_gamma   90.00
#
_symmetry.space_group_name_H-M   'P 1'
#
loop_
_entity.id
_entity.type
_entity.pdbx_description
1 polymer ?
#
loop_
_entity_poly.entity_id
_entity_poly.type
_entity_poly.pdbx_seq_one_letter_code
_entity_poly.pdbx_strand_id
1 'polypeptide(L)'
;VRFLHDPSKDTGYVGCALTSNMVRFFKTADGSWSHEVAISIEPLKVRNWMLPEMPGLITDFVISLDDRYLYLVNWLHGDIRQYNIEDPAKPVLAGQVFVGGLLQKGSDVVYVTDDDKEEQYAVPQVKGHRLRGGPQMIQLSLDGKRVYVT
;
A
#
# COMPACT_ATOMS: atom_id res chain seq x y z
N VAL A 1 -5.86 -6.84 -9.82
CA VAL A 1 -6.38 -8.12 -9.28
C VAL A 1 -5.23 -9.10 -9.26
N ARG A 2 -5.02 -9.85 -8.17
CA ARG A 2 -4.04 -10.96 -8.10
C ARG A 2 -4.60 -12.08 -7.24
N PHE A 3 -4.56 -13.30 -7.74
CA PHE A 3 -4.74 -14.50 -6.93
C PHE A 3 -3.49 -14.76 -6.09
N LEU A 4 -3.64 -15.58 -5.05
CA LEU A 4 -2.49 -16.28 -4.47
C LEU A 4 -1.79 -17.13 -5.55
N HIS A 5 -0.50 -17.37 -5.38
CA HIS A 5 0.29 -18.16 -6.32
C HIS A 5 0.01 -19.66 -6.22
N ASP A 6 -0.33 -20.16 -5.03
CA ASP A 6 -0.79 -21.53 -4.82
C ASP A 6 -2.11 -21.76 -5.60
N PRO A 7 -2.09 -22.57 -6.68
CA PRO A 7 -3.26 -22.75 -7.54
C PRO A 7 -4.38 -23.55 -6.86
N SER A 8 -4.15 -24.14 -5.69
CA SER A 8 -5.20 -24.80 -4.90
C SER A 8 -6.05 -23.81 -4.08
N LYS A 9 -5.65 -22.53 -4.03
CA LYS A 9 -6.33 -21.49 -3.26
C LYS A 9 -7.26 -20.67 -4.14
N ASP A 10 -8.55 -20.81 -3.90
CA ASP A 10 -9.60 -19.99 -4.53
C ASP A 10 -9.76 -18.61 -3.85
N THR A 11 -8.67 -17.85 -3.71
CA THR A 11 -8.70 -16.50 -3.09
C THR A 11 -7.62 -15.58 -3.67
N GLY A 12 -7.85 -14.27 -3.56
CA GLY A 12 -6.91 -13.24 -3.99
C GLY A 12 -7.35 -11.85 -3.56
N TYR A 13 -6.69 -10.84 -4.09
CA TYR A 13 -6.95 -9.43 -3.76
C TYR A 13 -7.17 -8.54 -4.98
N VAL A 14 -7.91 -7.46 -4.77
CA VAL A 14 -8.07 -6.32 -5.68
C VAL A 14 -7.71 -5.05 -4.92
N GLY A 15 -6.82 -4.23 -5.51
CA GLY A 15 -6.55 -2.89 -5.01
C GLY A 15 -7.60 -1.89 -5.52
N CYS A 16 -8.16 -1.11 -4.60
CA CYS A 16 -9.10 -0.04 -4.88
C CYS A 16 -8.37 1.30 -4.69
N ALA A 17 -7.99 1.95 -5.79
CA ALA A 17 -7.05 3.06 -5.77
C ALA A 17 -7.50 4.23 -4.88
N LEU A 18 -8.62 4.87 -5.18
CA LEU A 18 -9.05 6.09 -4.48
C LEU A 18 -9.43 5.86 -3.02
N THR A 19 -10.10 4.75 -2.70
CA THR A 19 -10.45 4.42 -1.31
C THR A 19 -9.28 3.85 -0.52
N SER A 20 -8.17 3.52 -1.19
CA SER A 20 -6.97 2.91 -0.59
C SER A 20 -7.28 1.62 0.19
N ASN A 21 -8.17 0.80 -0.38
CA ASN A 21 -8.56 -0.49 0.18
C ASN A 21 -7.95 -1.65 -0.61
N MET A 22 -7.60 -2.73 0.08
CA MET A 22 -7.41 -4.05 -0.52
C MET A 22 -8.63 -4.91 -0.21
N VAL A 23 -9.36 -5.29 -1.26
CA VAL A 23 -10.52 -6.18 -1.18
C VAL A 23 -10.06 -7.60 -1.44
N ARG A 24 -10.25 -8.49 -0.48
CA ARG A 24 -10.06 -9.93 -0.67
C ARG A 24 -11.30 -10.49 -1.34
N PHE A 25 -11.11 -11.28 -2.38
CA PHE A 25 -12.18 -12.10 -2.97
C PHE A 25 -11.86 -13.58 -2.76
N PHE A 26 -12.89 -14.41 -2.63
CA PHE A 26 -12.74 -15.82 -2.30
C PHE A 26 -13.96 -16.64 -2.68
N LYS A 27 -13.74 -17.93 -2.95
CA LYS A 27 -14.83 -18.88 -3.19
C LYS A 27 -15.41 -19.38 -1.86
N THR A 28 -16.73 -19.40 -1.76
CA THR A 28 -17.49 -19.85 -0.60
C THR A 28 -17.75 -21.35 -0.65
N ALA A 29 -18.22 -21.93 0.45
CA ALA A 29 -18.48 -23.37 0.57
C ALA A 29 -19.56 -23.89 -0.42
N ASP A 30 -20.48 -23.03 -0.86
CA ASP A 30 -21.50 -23.34 -1.88
C ASP A 30 -20.99 -23.19 -3.33
N GLY A 31 -19.72 -22.82 -3.51
CA GLY A 31 -19.09 -22.65 -4.81
C GLY A 31 -19.28 -21.27 -5.45
N SER A 32 -20.01 -20.36 -4.82
CA SER A 32 -20.11 -18.95 -5.25
C SER A 32 -18.86 -18.14 -4.86
N TRP A 33 -18.80 -16.87 -5.26
CA TRP A 33 -17.69 -15.97 -4.92
C TRP A 33 -18.19 -14.85 -4.01
N SER A 34 -17.42 -14.55 -2.96
CA SER A 34 -17.66 -13.46 -2.03
C SER A 34 -16.43 -12.56 -1.93
N HIS A 35 -16.56 -11.43 -1.23
CA HIS A 35 -15.50 -10.45 -1.05
C HIS A 35 -15.65 -9.66 0.26
N GLU A 36 -14.54 -9.13 0.76
CA GLU A 36 -14.48 -8.29 1.96
C GLU A 36 -13.29 -7.32 1.89
N VAL A 37 -13.37 -6.19 2.61
CA VAL A 37 -12.23 -5.28 2.76
C VAL A 37 -11.28 -5.88 3.79
N ALA A 38 -10.09 -6.29 3.34
CA ALA A 38 -9.08 -6.93 4.17
C ALA A 38 -8.02 -5.93 4.69
N ILE A 39 -7.74 -4.87 3.92
CA ILE A 39 -6.86 -3.77 4.33
C ILE A 39 -7.56 -2.45 3.99
N SER A 40 -7.63 -1.55 4.98
CA SER A 40 -8.05 -0.15 4.80
C SER A 40 -6.87 0.75 5.15
N ILE A 41 -6.50 1.65 4.25
CA ILE A 41 -5.50 2.68 4.53
C ILE A 41 -6.25 3.99 4.71
N GLU A 42 -6.31 4.45 5.95
CA GLU A 42 -7.03 5.67 6.30
C GLU A 42 -6.47 6.89 5.54
N PRO A 43 -7.34 7.69 4.91
CA PRO A 43 -6.96 8.99 4.41
C PRO A 43 -6.38 9.86 5.53
N LEU A 44 -5.37 10.65 5.19
CA LEU A 44 -4.76 11.59 6.12
C LEU A 44 -5.42 12.95 5.98
N LYS A 45 -5.76 13.60 7.09
CA LYS A 45 -6.11 15.02 7.09
C LYS A 45 -4.88 15.81 6.66
N VAL A 46 -5.05 16.75 5.74
CA VAL A 46 -3.93 17.50 5.14
C VAL A 46 -4.24 18.98 4.97
N ARG A 47 -3.18 19.80 4.92
CA ARG A 47 -3.23 21.22 4.53
C ARG A 47 -2.44 21.43 3.24
N ASN A 48 -2.73 22.53 2.54
CA ASN A 48 -2.15 22.88 1.24
C ASN A 48 -2.38 21.82 0.14
N TRP A 49 -3.49 21.10 0.25
CA TRP A 49 -4.00 20.13 -0.72
C TRP A 49 -5.41 20.56 -1.15
N MET A 50 -5.86 20.09 -2.32
CA MET A 50 -7.17 20.49 -2.90
C MET A 50 -8.38 20.02 -2.07
N LEU A 51 -8.20 18.97 -1.27
CA LEU A 51 -9.24 18.37 -0.42
C LEU A 51 -8.79 18.38 1.05
N PRO A 52 -9.71 18.28 2.03
CA PRO A 52 -9.33 18.21 3.44
C PRO A 52 -8.59 16.92 3.81
N GLU A 53 -8.78 15.85 3.03
CA GLU A 53 -8.18 14.54 3.26
C GLU A 53 -7.49 14.03 1.99
N MET A 54 -6.38 13.32 2.20
CA MET A 54 -5.55 12.73 1.15
C MET A 54 -5.57 11.20 1.29
N PRO A 55 -6.10 10.46 0.31
CA PRO A 55 -6.01 9.00 0.31
C PRO A 55 -4.57 8.55 0.06
N GLY A 56 -4.25 7.30 0.38
CA GLY A 56 -2.97 6.70 0.00
C GLY A 56 -2.77 6.63 -1.51
N LEU A 57 -3.86 6.37 -2.24
CA LEU A 57 -3.89 6.09 -3.67
C LEU A 57 -3.06 4.84 -4.01
N ILE A 58 -3.63 3.67 -3.71
CA ILE A 58 -3.00 2.38 -4.03
C ILE A 58 -2.95 2.22 -5.55
N THR A 59 -1.76 2.24 -6.13
CA THR A 59 -1.59 2.18 -7.60
C THR A 59 -1.18 0.79 -8.09
N ASP A 60 -0.43 0.05 -7.29
CA ASP A 60 -0.05 -1.34 -7.57
C ASP A 60 0.18 -2.12 -6.27
N PHE A 61 0.18 -3.43 -6.36
CA PHE A 61 0.52 -4.34 -5.27
C PHE A 61 1.08 -5.65 -5.85
N VAL A 62 1.83 -6.41 -5.07
CA VAL A 62 2.39 -7.72 -5.46
C VAL A 62 2.38 -8.68 -4.26
N ILE A 63 2.17 -9.97 -4.52
CA ILE A 63 2.18 -11.03 -3.51
C ILE A 63 3.49 -11.81 -3.65
N SER A 64 4.14 -12.15 -2.53
CA SER A 64 5.34 -12.99 -2.53
C SER A 64 5.02 -14.39 -3.02
N LEU A 65 5.96 -15.05 -3.70
CA LEU A 65 5.72 -16.36 -4.33
C LEU A 65 5.38 -17.49 -3.34
N ASP A 66 5.70 -17.30 -2.07
CA ASP A 66 5.32 -18.20 -0.99
C ASP A 66 3.96 -17.87 -0.36
N ASP A 67 3.23 -16.89 -0.91
CA ASP A 67 1.93 -16.40 -0.44
C ASP A 67 1.92 -15.91 1.01
N ARG A 68 3.08 -15.52 1.56
CA ARG A 68 3.20 -15.04 2.96
C ARG A 68 3.07 -13.54 3.10
N TYR A 69 3.41 -12.78 2.06
CA TYR A 69 3.42 -11.32 2.12
C TYR A 69 2.73 -10.67 0.92
N LEU A 70 1.99 -9.61 1.21
CA LEU A 70 1.47 -8.66 0.23
C LEU A 70 2.21 -7.34 0.38
N TYR A 71 2.71 -6.80 -0.72
CA TYR A 71 3.31 -5.47 -0.80
C TYR A 71 2.41 -4.57 -1.62
N LEU A 72 2.16 -3.34 -1.16
CA LEU A 72 1.40 -2.34 -1.91
C LEU A 72 2.11 -1.00 -1.88
N VAL A 73 1.79 -0.14 -2.85
CA VAL A 73 2.35 1.21 -2.96
C VAL A 73 1.27 2.27 -2.92
N ASN A 74 1.47 3.28 -2.07
CA ASN A 74 0.61 4.45 -1.96
C ASN A 74 1.28 5.64 -2.65
N TRP A 75 0.74 6.05 -3.79
CA TRP A 75 1.39 7.07 -4.61
C TRP A 75 1.37 8.46 -3.96
N LEU A 76 0.27 8.83 -3.27
CA LEU A 76 0.15 10.15 -2.66
C LEU A 76 0.86 10.23 -1.30
N HIS A 77 0.62 9.24 -0.43
CA HIS A 77 1.31 9.16 0.88
C HIS A 77 2.82 8.95 0.71
N GLY A 78 3.24 8.27 -0.36
CA GLY A 78 4.65 8.10 -0.68
C GLY A 78 5.30 6.87 -0.04
N ASP A 79 4.51 5.90 0.42
CA ASP A 79 5.03 4.73 1.14
C ASP A 79 4.73 3.40 0.45
N ILE A 80 5.61 2.44 0.72
CA ILE A 80 5.41 1.02 0.42
C ILE A 80 5.08 0.34 1.74
N ARG A 81 4.03 -0.48 1.75
CA ARG A 81 3.65 -1.28 2.92
C ARG A 81 3.77 -2.76 2.62
N GLN A 82 4.25 -3.51 3.60
CA GLN A 82 4.30 -4.96 3.61
C GLN A 82 3.30 -5.48 4.64
N TYR A 83 2.43 -6.40 4.24
CA TYR A 83 1.48 -7.08 5.10
C TYR A 83 1.78 -8.58 5.11
N ASN A 84 1.84 -9.20 6.29
CA ASN A 84 1.76 -10.65 6.43
C ASN A 84 0.32 -11.08 6.08
N ILE A 85 0.19 -12.07 5.19
CA ILE A 85 -1.09 -12.62 4.72
C ILE A 85 -1.20 -14.14 4.93
N GLU A 86 -0.48 -14.71 5.91
CA GLU A 86 -0.59 -16.12 6.30
C GLU A 86 -2.06 -16.50 6.65
N ASP A 87 -2.81 -15.55 7.21
CA ASP A 87 -4.28 -15.54 7.14
C ASP A 87 -4.72 -14.48 6.11
N PRO A 88 -5.15 -14.87 4.90
CA PRO A 88 -5.54 -13.92 3.87
C PRO A 88 -6.70 -13.00 4.29
N ALA A 89 -7.59 -13.47 5.17
CA ALA A 89 -8.73 -12.69 5.66
C ALA A 89 -8.33 -11.61 6.66
N LYS A 90 -7.14 -11.70 7.26
CA LYS A 90 -6.65 -10.78 8.29
C LYS A 90 -5.20 -10.37 8.07
N PRO A 91 -4.89 -9.61 7.01
CA PRO A 91 -3.54 -9.12 6.77
C PRO A 91 -3.02 -8.26 7.93
N VAL A 92 -1.77 -8.45 8.31
CA VAL A 92 -1.12 -7.72 9.42
C VAL A 92 0.04 -6.89 8.90
N LEU A 93 0.05 -5.58 9.16
CA LEU A 93 1.16 -4.70 8.76
C LEU A 93 2.47 -5.20 9.40
N ALA A 94 3.44 -5.52 8.56
CA ALA A 94 4.74 -6.07 8.96
C ALA A 94 5.90 -5.09 8.70
N GLY A 95 5.74 -4.16 7.77
CA GLY A 95 6.77 -3.18 7.44
C GLY A 95 6.26 -2.02 6.59
N GLN A 96 6.94 -0.89 6.67
CA GLN A 96 6.62 0.33 5.94
C GLN A 96 7.89 1.11 5.63
N VAL A 97 7.99 1.68 4.43
CA VAL A 97 9.08 2.58 4.06
C VAL A 97 8.57 3.72 3.18
N PHE A 98 9.03 4.94 3.45
CA PHE A 98 8.69 6.13 2.66
C PHE A 98 9.73 6.36 1.56
N VAL A 99 9.23 6.53 0.32
CA VAL A 99 9.99 6.65 -0.93
C VAL A 99 9.37 7.70 -1.84
N GLY A 100 9.27 8.95 -1.36
CA GLY A 100 8.72 10.08 -2.10
C GLY A 100 7.38 10.53 -1.53
N GLY A 101 6.40 10.75 -2.40
CA GLY A 101 5.06 11.23 -2.07
C GLY A 101 4.97 12.74 -1.85
N LEU A 102 3.74 13.18 -1.59
CA LEU A 102 3.42 14.58 -1.32
C LEU A 102 3.69 15.00 0.12
N LEU A 103 3.78 14.05 1.04
CA LEU A 103 3.95 14.28 2.49
C LEU A 103 5.41 14.23 2.94
N GLN A 104 6.37 14.33 2.02
CA GLN A 104 7.79 14.29 2.34
C GLN A 104 8.29 15.63 2.93
N LYS A 105 9.26 15.57 3.84
CA LYS A 105 9.87 16.80 4.42
C LYS A 105 10.33 17.78 3.34
N GLY A 106 9.86 19.03 3.44
CA GLY A 106 10.14 20.10 2.49
C GLY A 106 9.27 20.08 1.23
N SER A 107 8.15 19.37 1.22
CA SER A 107 7.02 19.65 0.31
C SER A 107 6.10 20.73 0.90
N ASP A 108 5.17 21.23 0.10
CA ASP A 108 4.18 22.22 0.54
C ASP A 108 3.03 21.58 1.35
N VAL A 109 2.79 20.28 1.15
CA VAL A 109 1.69 19.54 1.78
C VAL A 109 2.15 18.95 3.11
N VAL A 110 1.33 19.12 4.14
CA VAL A 110 1.54 18.57 5.49
C VAL A 110 0.34 17.73 5.88
N TYR A 111 0.55 16.64 6.62
CA TYR A 111 -0.55 15.94 7.28
C TYR A 111 -0.75 16.51 8.69
N VAL A 112 -2.00 16.46 9.14
CA VAL A 112 -2.43 17.01 10.43
C VAL A 112 -2.77 15.87 11.37
N THR A 113 -2.10 15.83 12.52
CA THR A 113 -2.35 14.85 13.58
C THR A 113 -3.62 15.16 14.37
N ASP A 114 -4.07 14.24 15.23
CA ASP A 114 -5.26 14.45 16.07
C ASP A 114 -5.11 15.63 17.05
N ASP A 115 -3.89 16.00 17.41
CA ASP A 115 -3.53 17.16 18.23
C ASP A 115 -3.22 18.43 17.40
N ASP A 116 -3.69 18.48 16.15
CA ASP A 116 -3.57 19.60 15.19
C ASP A 116 -2.12 20.03 14.89
N LYS A 117 -1.17 19.10 14.98
CA LYS A 117 0.22 19.34 14.58
C LYS A 117 0.40 19.02 13.10
N GLU A 118 1.19 19.85 12.44
CA GLU A 118 1.58 19.65 11.05
C GLU A 118 2.88 18.82 10.99
N GLU A 119 2.82 17.70 10.27
CA GLU A 119 3.94 16.79 10.14
C GLU A 119 4.17 16.36 8.67
N GLN A 120 5.39 15.87 8.44
CA GLN A 120 5.85 15.34 7.16
C GLN A 120 6.81 14.16 7.41
N TYR A 121 6.79 13.19 6.51
CA TYR A 121 7.63 12.01 6.59
C TYR A 121 9.06 12.30 6.11
N ALA A 122 10.03 11.71 6.82
CA ALA A 122 11.40 11.70 6.36
C ALA A 122 11.55 10.70 5.19
N VAL A 123 12.05 11.18 4.06
CA VAL A 123 12.32 10.38 2.87
C VAL A 123 13.82 10.39 2.60
N PRO A 124 14.46 9.23 2.39
CA PRO A 124 15.89 9.18 2.13
C PRO A 124 16.23 9.76 0.76
N GLN A 125 17.43 10.35 0.66
CA GLN A 125 18.05 10.60 -0.64
C GLN A 125 18.78 9.34 -1.11
N VAL A 126 18.64 9.02 -2.39
CA VAL A 126 19.31 7.87 -3.00
C VAL A 126 20.46 8.39 -3.85
N LYS A 127 21.69 8.08 -3.45
CA LYS A 127 22.91 8.54 -4.13
C LYS A 127 22.94 10.08 -4.34
N GLY A 128 22.48 10.84 -3.35
CA GLY A 128 22.41 12.31 -3.41
C GLY A 128 21.23 12.86 -4.22
N HIS A 129 20.36 12.02 -4.76
CA HIS A 129 19.15 12.44 -5.48
C HIS A 129 17.91 12.36 -4.59
N ARG A 130 17.11 13.43 -4.60
CA ARG A 130 15.77 13.45 -4.01
C ARG A 130 14.83 12.58 -4.86
N LEU A 131 14.07 11.71 -4.19
CA LEU A 131 13.00 10.94 -4.83
C LEU A 131 11.82 11.88 -5.17
N ARG A 132 11.39 11.86 -6.43
CA ARG A 132 10.30 12.69 -6.95
C ARG A 132 9.08 11.82 -7.25
N GLY A 133 7.89 12.42 -7.20
CA GLY A 133 6.64 11.66 -7.29
C GLY A 133 6.48 10.73 -6.08
N GLY A 134 5.62 9.73 -6.21
CA GLY A 134 5.51 8.63 -5.25
C GLY A 134 5.64 7.27 -5.93
N PRO A 135 5.72 6.19 -5.15
CA PRO A 135 5.87 4.84 -5.68
C PRO A 135 4.62 4.45 -6.48
N GLN A 136 4.80 3.95 -7.70
CA GLN A 136 3.70 3.71 -8.63
C GLN A 136 3.60 2.25 -9.11
N MET A 137 4.68 1.66 -9.64
CA MET A 137 4.71 0.22 -9.97
C MET A 137 5.61 -0.52 -8.99
N ILE A 138 5.28 -1.77 -8.69
CA ILE A 138 6.06 -2.61 -7.77
C ILE A 138 6.30 -4.02 -8.33
N GLN A 139 7.51 -4.53 -8.11
CA GLN A 139 7.85 -5.90 -8.41
C GLN A 139 8.71 -6.52 -7.30
N LEU A 140 8.54 -7.81 -7.09
CA LEU A 140 9.28 -8.58 -6.10
C LEU A 140 10.23 -9.56 -6.80
N SER A 141 11.43 -9.74 -6.24
CA SER A 141 12.31 -10.84 -6.67
C SER A 141 11.71 -12.20 -6.34
N LEU A 142 12.12 -13.23 -7.10
CA LEU A 142 11.65 -14.61 -6.91
C LEU A 142 11.87 -15.12 -5.47
N ASP A 143 13.00 -14.75 -4.86
CA ASP A 143 13.35 -15.12 -3.48
C ASP A 143 12.64 -14.29 -2.40
N GLY A 144 11.80 -13.32 -2.79
CA GLY A 144 11.06 -12.45 -1.87
C GLY A 144 11.92 -11.43 -1.11
N LYS A 145 13.23 -11.33 -1.40
CA LYS A 145 14.16 -10.51 -0.60
C LYS A 145 14.34 -9.07 -1.10
N ARG A 146 13.87 -8.75 -2.30
CA ARG A 146 14.08 -7.44 -2.95
C ARG A 146 12.79 -6.94 -3.55
N VAL A 147 12.41 -5.73 -3.18
CA VAL A 147 11.32 -4.97 -3.78
C VAL A 147 11.91 -3.93 -4.73
N TYR A 148 11.42 -3.90 -5.97
CA TYR A 148 11.74 -2.90 -6.98
C TYR A 148 10.53 -2.00 -7.17
N VAL A 149 10.76 -0.69 -7.26
CA VAL A 149 9.71 0.32 -7.36
C VAL A 149 10.10 1.39 -8.37
N THR A 150 9.11 1.95 -9.07
CA THR A 150 9.26 3.11 -9.95
C THR A 150 8.28 4.20 -9.58
#